data_AF-A0A1G7D113-F1
#
_entry.id   AF-A0A1G7D113-F1
#
_cell.length_a   1.000
_cell.length_b   1.000
_cell.length_c   1.000
_cell.angle_alpha   90.00
_cell.angle_beta   90.00
_cell.angle_gamma   90.00
#
_symmetry.space_group_name_H-M   'P 1'
#
loop_
_entity.id
_entity.type
_entity.pdbx_description
1 polymer ?
#
loop_
_entity_poly.entity_id
_entity_poly.type
_entity_poly.pdbx_seq_one_letter_code
_entity_poly.pdbx_strand_id
1 'polypeptide(L)'
;MQHLQDPYWLAGLAAAMAATGLVSGTLAGLLGVGGGIVIVPLLFNIFPLFGVPEAVQMKVAVATSLATIVPTSIQSARKHYAKGAMDVPLLRSIWPAMLVGVVLGTLLAVHVRGEGLTAVFALVSLLVALNMGFTGVSFSITDRVPDGPPRQPPVSEQLSPG
;
A
#
# COMPACT_ATOMS: atom_id res chain seq x y z
N MET A 1 -33.92 -10.17 -8.42
CA MET A 1 -33.42 -11.22 -7.51
C MET A 1 -33.37 -12.63 -8.14
N GLN A 2 -33.49 -12.79 -9.48
CA GLN A 2 -33.46 -14.11 -10.13
C GLN A 2 -32.03 -14.63 -10.42
N HIS A 3 -31.06 -13.77 -10.69
CA HIS A 3 -29.68 -14.19 -11.03
C HIS A 3 -28.83 -14.70 -9.85
N LEU A 4 -29.29 -14.54 -8.60
CA LEU A 4 -28.53 -14.96 -7.40
C LEU A 4 -28.61 -16.48 -7.13
N GLN A 5 -29.49 -17.20 -7.82
CA GLN A 5 -29.73 -18.64 -7.64
C GLN A 5 -29.08 -19.50 -8.73
N ASP A 6 -28.58 -18.88 -9.81
CA ASP A 6 -27.93 -19.59 -10.91
C ASP A 6 -26.45 -19.90 -10.58
N PRO A 7 -26.07 -21.18 -10.39
CA PRO A 7 -24.71 -21.54 -9.97
C PRO A 7 -23.64 -21.15 -11.00
N TYR A 8 -23.97 -21.14 -12.29
CA TYR A 8 -23.06 -20.72 -13.34
C TYR A 8 -22.77 -19.22 -13.33
N TRP A 9 -23.76 -18.39 -12.96
CA TRP A 9 -23.58 -16.95 -12.81
C TRP A 9 -22.68 -16.61 -11.64
N LEU A 10 -22.90 -17.28 -10.49
CA LEU A 10 -22.05 -17.15 -9.31
C LEU A 10 -20.62 -17.62 -9.59
N ALA A 11 -20.46 -18.74 -10.30
CA ALA A 11 -19.14 -19.23 -10.71
C ALA A 11 -18.42 -18.25 -11.65
N GLY A 12 -19.14 -17.64 -12.60
CA GLY A 12 -18.59 -16.60 -13.48
C GLY A 12 -18.15 -15.35 -12.71
N LEU A 13 -18.96 -14.87 -11.77
CA LEU A 13 -18.62 -13.76 -10.88
C LEU A 13 -17.39 -14.09 -10.01
N ALA A 14 -17.36 -15.28 -9.40
CA ALA A 14 -16.25 -15.72 -8.57
C ALA A 14 -14.95 -15.81 -9.39
N ALA A 15 -15.00 -16.36 -10.61
CA ALA A 15 -13.86 -16.43 -11.51
C ALA A 15 -13.36 -15.03 -11.92
N ALA A 16 -14.28 -14.11 -12.24
CA ALA A 16 -13.94 -12.73 -12.58
C ALA A 16 -13.28 -12.02 -11.39
N MET A 17 -13.86 -12.10 -10.19
CA MET A 17 -13.28 -11.49 -8.98
C MET A 17 -11.92 -12.11 -8.63
N ALA A 18 -11.75 -13.42 -8.79
CA ALA A 18 -10.47 -14.10 -8.57
C ALA A 18 -9.40 -13.64 -9.57
N ALA A 19 -9.74 -13.53 -10.85
CA ALA A 19 -8.82 -13.05 -11.88
C ALA A 19 -8.44 -11.58 -11.64
N THR A 20 -9.42 -10.72 -11.35
CA THR A 20 -9.16 -9.31 -11.01
C THR A 20 -8.32 -9.19 -9.75
N GLY A 21 -8.59 -9.97 -8.71
CA GLY A 21 -7.80 -10.00 -7.48
C GLY A 21 -6.37 -10.48 -7.70
N LEU A 22 -6.17 -11.48 -8.55
CA LEU A 22 -4.85 -11.99 -8.90
C LEU A 22 -4.03 -10.95 -9.66
N VAL A 23 -4.61 -10.36 -10.71
CA VAL A 23 -3.93 -9.34 -11.55
C VAL A 23 -3.66 -8.07 -10.73
N SER A 24 -4.67 -7.57 -10.02
CA SER A 24 -4.49 -6.36 -9.22
C SER A 24 -3.57 -6.57 -8.01
N GLY A 25 -3.60 -7.75 -7.38
CA GLY A 25 -2.73 -8.11 -6.26
C GLY A 25 -1.26 -8.28 -6.68
N THR A 26 -1.02 -8.91 -7.83
CA THR A 26 0.33 -8.99 -8.40
C THR A 26 0.86 -7.62 -8.80
N LEU A 27 0.05 -6.79 -9.47
CA LEU A 27 0.43 -5.40 -9.78
C LEU A 27 0.69 -4.59 -8.50
N ALA A 28 -0.18 -4.69 -7.50
CA ALA A 28 0.02 -4.02 -6.20
C ALA A 28 1.30 -4.47 -5.49
N GLY A 29 1.62 -5.76 -5.56
CA GLY A 29 2.86 -6.32 -5.01
C GLY A 29 4.11 -5.85 -5.77
N LEU A 30 4.06 -5.82 -7.09
CA LEU A 30 5.15 -5.35 -7.95
C LEU A 30 5.41 -3.85 -7.78
N LEU A 31 4.36 -3.05 -7.64
CA LEU A 31 4.47 -1.60 -7.47
C LEU A 31 4.87 -1.20 -6.03
N GLY A 32 4.82 -2.13 -5.07
CA GLY A 32 5.23 -1.88 -3.68
C GLY A 32 4.33 -0.90 -2.90
N VAL A 33 3.20 -0.47 -3.45
CA VAL A 33 2.32 0.57 -2.88
C VAL A 33 1.35 0.02 -1.80
N GLY A 34 1.48 -1.25 -1.41
CA GLY A 34 0.67 -1.84 -0.33
C GLY A 34 -0.81 -2.06 -0.68
N GLY A 35 -1.18 -2.08 -1.97
CA GLY A 35 -2.52 -2.42 -2.44
C GLY A 35 -3.61 -1.39 -2.19
N GLY A 36 -3.34 -0.30 -1.48
CA GLY A 36 -4.35 0.69 -1.10
C GLY A 36 -5.08 1.36 -2.27
N ILE A 37 -4.35 1.64 -3.35
CA ILE A 37 -4.92 2.20 -4.59
C ILE A 37 -5.98 1.28 -5.20
N VAL A 38 -5.88 -0.03 -4.96
CA VAL A 38 -6.84 -1.04 -5.44
C VAL A 38 -7.93 -1.29 -4.38
N ILE A 39 -7.55 -1.42 -3.11
CA ILE A 39 -8.46 -1.79 -2.02
C ILE A 39 -9.52 -0.70 -1.77
N VAL A 40 -9.14 0.57 -1.79
CA VAL A 40 -10.08 1.68 -1.53
C VAL A 40 -11.25 1.73 -2.54
N PRO A 41 -11.03 1.77 -3.87
CA PRO A 41 -12.13 1.79 -4.83
C PRO A 41 -12.94 0.49 -4.82
N LEU A 42 -12.30 -0.65 -4.53
CA LEU A 42 -13.01 -1.92 -4.37
C LEU A 42 -14.00 -1.85 -3.19
N LEU A 43 -13.54 -1.41 -2.02
CA LEU A 43 -14.38 -1.24 -0.83
C LEU A 43 -15.46 -0.18 -1.05
N PHE A 44 -15.13 0.94 -1.69
CA PHE A 44 -16.09 1.99 -2.01
C PHE A 44 -17.25 1.48 -2.89
N ASN A 45 -16.97 0.61 -3.87
CA ASN A 45 -18.03 0.02 -4.72
C ASN A 45 -18.84 -1.06 -4.01
N ILE A 46 -18.26 -1.75 -3.02
CA ILE A 46 -18.91 -2.85 -2.31
C ILE A 46 -19.75 -2.35 -1.12
N PHE A 47 -19.33 -1.30 -0.42
CA PHE A 47 -20.04 -0.76 0.75
C PHE A 47 -21.49 -0.31 0.53
N PRO A 48 -21.90 0.22 -0.65
CA PRO A 48 -23.30 0.41 -0.98
C PRO A 48 -24.14 -0.88 -0.85
N LEU A 49 -23.58 -2.03 -1.20
CA LEU A 49 -24.26 -3.34 -1.10
C LEU A 49 -24.50 -3.76 0.35
N PHE A 50 -23.69 -3.26 1.28
CA PHE A 50 -23.83 -3.46 2.72
C PHE A 50 -24.69 -2.39 3.41
N GLY A 51 -25.30 -1.47 2.65
CA GLY A 51 -26.15 -0.41 3.18
C GLY A 51 -25.39 0.71 3.90
N VAL A 52 -24.09 0.88 3.63
CA VAL A 52 -23.29 1.96 4.22
C VAL A 52 -23.73 3.30 3.62
N PRO A 53 -24.05 4.33 4.44
CA PRO A 53 -24.45 5.64 3.93
C PRO A 53 -23.35 6.31 3.09
N GLU A 54 -23.72 6.92 1.97
CA GLU A 54 -22.80 7.56 1.01
C GLU A 54 -21.88 8.60 1.68
N ALA A 55 -22.40 9.34 2.66
CA ALA A 55 -21.65 10.33 3.43
C ALA A 55 -20.42 9.77 4.16
N VAL A 56 -20.39 8.48 4.47
CA VAL A 56 -19.29 7.83 5.22
C VAL A 56 -18.56 6.74 4.43
N GLN A 57 -19.10 6.30 3.28
CA GLN A 57 -18.52 5.22 2.46
C GLN A 57 -17.02 5.41 2.19
N MET A 58 -16.63 6.59 1.67
CA MET A 58 -15.23 6.87 1.36
C MET A 58 -14.34 6.88 2.61
N LYS A 59 -14.84 7.45 3.72
CA LYS A 59 -14.10 7.51 5.00
C LYS A 59 -13.84 6.11 5.55
N VAL A 60 -14.85 5.23 5.52
CA VAL A 60 -14.72 3.83 5.96
C VAL A 60 -13.82 3.04 5.01
N ALA A 61 -13.89 3.28 3.70
CA ALA A 61 -13.09 2.56 2.71
C ALA A 61 -11.59 2.86 2.88
N VAL A 62 -11.24 4.14 3.00
CA VAL A 62 -9.87 4.58 3.28
C VAL A 62 -9.38 4.05 4.62
N ALA A 63 -10.18 4.16 5.69
CA ALA A 63 -9.81 3.67 7.02
C ALA A 63 -9.54 2.16 7.03
N THR A 64 -10.40 1.38 6.38
CA THR A 64 -10.26 -0.08 6.28
C THR A 64 -9.02 -0.45 5.48
N SER A 65 -8.78 0.23 4.35
CA SER A 65 -7.57 0.01 3.56
C SER A 65 -6.32 0.31 4.37
N LEU A 66 -6.27 1.45 5.09
CA LEU A 66 -5.13 1.79 5.94
C LEU A 66 -4.91 0.74 7.04
N ALA A 67 -5.99 0.22 7.63
CA ALA A 67 -5.92 -0.84 8.63
C ALA A 67 -5.28 -2.13 8.06
N THR A 68 -5.50 -2.44 6.77
CA THR A 68 -4.84 -3.58 6.11
C THR A 68 -3.38 -3.29 5.71
N ILE A 69 -3.07 -2.04 5.38
CA ILE A 69 -1.72 -1.61 4.97
C ILE A 69 -0.77 -1.60 6.17
N VAL A 70 -1.19 -1.14 7.34
CA VAL A 70 -0.33 -1.06 8.54
C VAL A 70 0.40 -2.38 8.87
N PRO A 71 -0.28 -3.53 9.05
CA PRO A 71 0.41 -4.78 9.38
C PRO A 71 1.29 -5.29 8.24
N THR A 72 0.87 -5.10 6.98
CA THR A 72 1.66 -5.54 5.82
C THR A 72 2.93 -4.69 5.66
N SER A 73 2.84 -3.38 5.85
CA SER A 73 3.98 -2.46 5.89
C SER A 73 4.94 -2.79 7.03
N ILE A 74 4.45 -3.09 8.23
CA ILE A 74 5.30 -3.51 9.36
C ILE A 74 6.06 -4.79 9.01
N GLN A 75 5.38 -5.79 8.46
CA GLN A 75 6.05 -7.04 8.06
C GLN A 75 7.08 -6.81 6.95
N SER A 76 6.77 -5.96 5.97
CA SER A 76 7.70 -5.59 4.90
C SER A 76 8.94 -4.87 5.45
N ALA A 77 8.73 -3.85 6.29
CA ALA A 77 9.80 -3.09 6.93
C ALA A 77 10.70 -3.99 7.79
N ARG A 78 10.11 -4.92 8.57
CA ARG A 78 10.89 -5.91 9.35
C ARG A 78 11.77 -6.79 8.47
N LYS A 79 11.24 -7.27 7.33
CA LYS A 79 12.03 -8.07 6.38
C LYS A 79 13.14 -7.28 5.72
N HIS A 80 12.92 -6.01 5.38
CA HIS A 80 13.96 -5.14 4.82
C HIS A 80 15.03 -4.76 5.85
N TYR A 81 14.62 -4.51 7.09
CA TYR A 81 15.54 -4.29 8.21
C TYR A 81 16.41 -5.52 8.48
N ALA A 82 15.82 -6.72 8.51
CA ALA A 82 16.55 -7.98 8.71
C ALA A 82 17.57 -8.27 7.60
N LYS A 83 17.38 -7.73 6.40
CA LYS A 83 18.30 -7.87 5.26
C LYS A 83 19.39 -6.79 5.22
N GLY A 84 19.44 -5.88 6.20
CA GLY A 84 20.40 -4.77 6.23
C GLY A 84 20.19 -3.73 5.13
N ALA A 85 19.05 -3.76 4.43
CA ALA A 85 18.74 -2.91 3.29
C ALA A 85 18.04 -1.60 3.68
N MET A 86 17.98 -1.28 4.97
CA MET A 86 17.28 -0.10 5.51
C MET A 86 18.28 0.90 6.08
N ASP A 87 18.31 2.11 5.52
CA ASP A 87 19.05 3.24 6.06
C ASP A 87 18.32 3.79 7.29
N VAL A 88 18.69 3.28 8.47
CA VAL A 88 18.10 3.66 9.77
C VAL A 88 18.32 5.15 10.09
N PRO A 89 19.51 5.74 9.86
CA PRO A 89 19.71 7.18 9.99
C PRO A 89 18.74 8.02 9.13
N LEU A 90 18.58 7.69 7.84
CA LEU A 90 17.65 8.39 6.96
C LEU A 90 16.21 8.26 7.46
N LEU A 91 15.79 7.03 7.82
CA LEU A 91 14.45 6.78 8.34
C LEU A 91 14.18 7.62 9.60
N ARG A 92 15.16 7.73 10.50
CA ARG A 92 15.04 8.51 11.74
C ARG A 92 14.91 10.02 11.47
N SER A 93 15.50 10.52 10.39
CA SER A 93 15.38 11.92 9.96
C SER A 93 14.00 12.23 9.38
N ILE A 94 13.43 11.32 8.59
CA ILE A 94 12.11 11.52 7.94
C ILE A 94 10.92 11.12 8.82
N TRP A 95 11.13 10.24 9.81
CA TRP A 95 10.08 9.71 10.68
C TRP A 95 9.26 10.80 11.41
N PRO A 96 9.86 11.86 11.99
CA PRO A 96 9.10 12.93 12.63
C PRO A 96 8.20 13.68 11.63
N ALA A 97 8.71 13.96 10.42
CA ALA A 97 7.93 14.61 9.37
C ALA A 97 6.74 13.74 8.93
N MET A 98 6.94 12.43 8.81
CA MET A 98 5.86 11.47 8.52
C MET A 98 4.80 11.48 9.62
N LEU A 99 5.21 11.42 10.90
CA LEU A 99 4.26 11.46 12.02
C LEU A 99 3.43 12.75 12.02
N VAL A 100 4.08 13.91 11.86
CA VAL A 100 3.39 15.20 11.81
C VAL A 100 2.43 15.25 10.61
N GLY A 101 2.88 14.81 9.44
CA GLY A 101 2.04 14.74 8.24
C GLY A 101 0.81 13.86 8.41
N VAL A 102 0.96 12.67 9.02
CA VAL A 102 -0.15 11.75 9.30
C VAL A 102 -1.12 12.35 10.31
N VAL A 103 -0.64 12.94 11.40
CA VAL A 103 -1.51 13.58 12.40
C VAL A 103 -2.30 14.72 11.78
N LEU A 104 -1.63 15.65 11.08
CA LEU A 104 -2.29 16.78 10.41
C LEU A 104 -3.30 16.30 9.36
N GLY A 105 -2.90 15.35 8.52
CA GLY A 105 -3.76 14.78 7.48
C GLY A 105 -4.99 14.09 8.06
N THR A 106 -4.83 13.34 9.16
CA THR A 106 -5.95 12.67 9.84
C THR A 106 -6.91 13.67 10.46
N LEU A 107 -6.39 14.71 11.13
CA LEU A 107 -7.22 15.77 11.71
C LEU A 107 -8.02 16.53 10.63
N LEU A 108 -7.39 16.84 9.50
CA LEU A 108 -8.07 17.43 8.35
C LEU A 108 -9.13 16.48 7.78
N ALA A 109 -8.80 15.20 7.58
CA ALA A 109 -9.71 14.21 7.00
C ALA A 109 -10.98 13.97 7.84
N VAL A 110 -10.93 14.18 9.16
CA VAL A 110 -12.11 14.07 10.04
C VAL A 110 -13.16 15.14 9.70
N HIS A 111 -12.72 16.36 9.36
CA HIS A 111 -13.58 17.51 9.08
C HIS A 111 -14.09 17.57 7.64
N VAL A 112 -13.50 16.80 6.72
CA VAL A 112 -13.89 16.75 5.31
C VAL A 112 -15.10 15.82 5.12
N ARG A 113 -16.08 16.27 4.31
CA ARG A 113 -17.26 15.50 3.90
C ARG A 113 -16.87 14.35 2.95
N GLY A 114 -17.68 13.30 2.88
CA GLY A 114 -17.42 12.12 2.04
C GLY A 114 -17.05 12.47 0.59
N GLU A 115 -17.78 13.38 -0.04
CA GLU A 115 -17.52 13.88 -1.40
C GLU A 115 -16.12 14.51 -1.55
N GLY A 116 -15.70 15.33 -0.58
CA GLY A 116 -14.38 15.95 -0.59
C GLY A 116 -13.27 14.92 -0.43
N LEU A 117 -13.50 13.90 0.40
CA LEU A 117 -12.54 12.81 0.57
C LEU A 117 -12.41 11.97 -0.70
N THR A 118 -13.53 11.77 -1.43
CA THR A 118 -13.55 11.11 -2.74
C THR A 118 -12.77 11.91 -3.78
N ALA A 119 -12.95 13.23 -3.83
CA ALA A 119 -12.23 14.10 -4.75
C ALA A 119 -10.71 14.09 -4.48
N VAL A 120 -10.30 14.17 -3.20
CA VAL A 120 -8.90 14.08 -2.81
C VAL A 120 -8.32 12.72 -3.20
N PHE A 121 -9.03 11.63 -2.90
CA PHE A 121 -8.58 10.29 -3.27
C PHE A 121 -8.44 10.13 -4.79
N ALA A 122 -9.42 10.61 -5.57
CA ALA A 122 -9.39 10.57 -7.02
C ALA A 122 -8.21 11.36 -7.58
N LEU A 123 -7.95 12.56 -7.08
CA LEU A 123 -6.83 13.39 -7.48
C LEU A 123 -5.48 12.72 -7.16
N VAL A 124 -5.30 12.21 -5.94
CA VAL A 124 -4.06 11.52 -5.54
C VAL A 124 -3.86 10.26 -6.39
N SER A 125 -4.92 9.47 -6.59
CA SER A 125 -4.85 8.26 -7.42
C SER A 125 -4.49 8.59 -8.87
N LEU A 126 -5.04 9.66 -9.43
CA LEU A 126 -4.68 10.15 -10.75
C LEU A 126 -3.23 10.58 -10.82
N LEU A 127 -2.74 11.36 -9.84
CA LEU A 127 -1.34 11.78 -9.78
C LEU A 127 -0.39 10.59 -9.68
N VAL A 128 -0.72 9.57 -8.89
CA VAL A 128 0.08 8.35 -8.81
C VAL A 128 0.06 7.59 -10.13
N ALA A 129 -1.11 7.45 -10.76
CA ALA A 129 -1.23 6.78 -12.06
C ALA A 129 -0.42 7.51 -13.14
N LEU A 130 -0.47 8.84 -13.16
CA LEU A 130 0.35 9.66 -14.07
C LEU A 130 1.83 9.54 -13.74
N ASN A 131 2.22 9.62 -12.47
CA ASN A 131 3.62 9.46 -12.06
C ASN A 131 4.16 8.10 -12.53
N MET A 132 3.41 7.01 -12.34
CA MET A 132 3.80 5.69 -12.83
C MET A 132 3.85 5.60 -14.36
N GLY A 133 2.87 6.20 -15.04
CA GLY A 133 2.81 6.24 -16.50
C GLY A 133 3.97 7.00 -17.15
N PHE A 134 4.42 8.10 -16.52
CA PHE A 134 5.50 8.95 -17.03
C PHE A 134 6.89 8.59 -16.51
N THR A 135 7.01 8.10 -15.27
CA THR A 135 8.32 7.78 -14.68
C THR A 135 8.90 6.50 -15.28
N GLY A 136 8.06 5.64 -15.88
CA GLY A 136 8.46 4.33 -16.36
C GLY A 136 8.86 3.46 -15.18
N VAL A 137 8.29 2.25 -15.07
CA VAL A 137 8.70 1.33 -14.00
C VAL A 137 10.16 0.96 -14.25
N SER A 138 11.10 1.61 -13.55
CA SER A 138 12.51 1.28 -13.59
C SER A 138 12.69 -0.04 -12.83
N PHE A 139 12.40 -1.14 -13.53
CA PHE A 139 12.78 -2.47 -13.11
C PHE A 139 14.30 -2.52 -13.10
N SER A 140 14.91 -2.22 -11.95
CA SER A 140 16.32 -2.49 -11.73
C SER A 140 16.50 -4.00 -11.50
N ILE A 141 16.46 -4.77 -12.60
CA ILE A 141 16.92 -6.17 -12.66
C ILE A 141 18.42 -6.11 -12.97
N THR A 142 19.23 -5.58 -12.05
CA THR A 142 20.69 -5.69 -12.16
C THR A 142 21.18 -6.68 -11.12
N ASP A 143 21.54 -7.87 -11.59
CA ASP A 143 22.33 -8.91 -10.90
C ASP A 143 23.81 -8.52 -10.81
N ARG A 144 24.11 -7.28 -10.40
CA ARG A 144 25.46 -6.90 -10.01
C ARG A 144 25.40 -6.21 -8.67
N VAL A 145 25.69 -7.00 -7.64
CA VAL A 145 26.24 -6.48 -6.40
C VAL A 145 27.54 -5.77 -6.81
N PRO A 146 27.67 -4.45 -6.63
CA PRO A 146 28.97 -3.81 -6.76
C PRO A 146 29.90 -4.47 -5.75
N ASP A 147 31.04 -4.98 -6.20
CA ASP A 147 32.11 -5.44 -5.31
C ASP A 147 32.48 -4.27 -4.41
N GLY A 148 31.93 -4.29 -3.19
CA GLY A 148 32.21 -3.29 -2.18
C GLY A 148 33.68 -3.40 -1.75
N PRO A 149 34.29 -2.29 -1.28
CA PRO A 149 35.59 -2.35 -0.63
C PRO A 149 35.57 -3.37 0.53
N PRO A 150 36.74 -3.96 0.87
CA PRO A 150 36.84 -5.09 1.80
C PRO A 150 36.00 -4.87 3.05
N ARG A 151 35.07 -5.81 3.30
CA ARG A 151 34.13 -5.77 4.43
C ARG A 151 34.92 -5.57 5.73
N GLN A 152 34.51 -4.59 6.54
CA GLN A 152 35.01 -4.50 7.91
C GLN A 152 34.61 -5.76 8.68
N PRO A 153 35.52 -6.33 9.49
CA PRO A 153 35.22 -7.53 10.27
C PRO A 153 34.07 -7.27 11.23
N PRO A 154 33.23 -8.29 11.50
CA PRO A 154 32.07 -8.17 12.37
C PRO A 154 32.45 -7.62 13.76
N VAL A 155 31.54 -6.84 14.37
CA VAL A 155 31.76 -6.17 15.67
C VAL A 155 32.16 -7.14 16.79
N SER A 156 31.75 -8.42 16.69
CA SER A 156 32.17 -9.49 17.62
C SER A 156 33.67 -9.78 17.59
N GLU A 157 34.33 -9.56 16.46
CA GLU A 157 35.76 -9.78 16.27
C GLU A 157 36.59 -8.56 16.69
N GLN A 158 35.95 -7.39 16.76
CA GLN A 158 36.55 -6.13 17.25
C GLN A 158 36.52 -6.02 18.79
N LEU A 159 35.70 -6.85 19.45
CA LEU A 159 35.48 -6.83 20.91
C LEU A 159 36.13 -8.02 21.64
N SER A 160 36.96 -8.81 20.98
CA SER A 160 37.80 -9.81 21.66
C SER A 160 39.09 -9.13 22.14
N PRO A 161 39.28 -8.84 23.44
CA PRO A 161 40.61 -8.59 23.96
C PRO A 161 41.45 -9.87 23.77
N GLY A 162 42.65 -9.69 23.23
CA GLY A 162 43.62 -10.77 23.02
C GLY A 162 44.16 -11.37 24.31
#